data_AF-A0A927XTI0-F1
#
_entry.id   AF-A0A927XTI0-F1
#
_cell.length_a   1.000
_cell.length_b   1.000
_cell.length_c   1.000
_cell.angle_alpha   90.00
_cell.angle_beta   90.00
_cell.angle_gamma   90.00
#
_symmetry.space_group_name_H-M   'P 1'
#
loop_
_entity.id
_entity.type
_entity.pdbx_description
1 polymer ?
#
loop_
_entity_poly.entity_id
_entity_poly.type
_entity_poly.pdbx_seq_one_letter_code
_entity_poly.pdbx_strand_id
1 'polypeptide(L)' 'MNKFRTFDPCTMLAPVPVVMVSCKGVKADDKPNIITIAWAGTVNSQPPMVSVSVRKERYSHKLISESGEFVVNLV' A
#
# COMPACT_ATOMS: atom_id res chain seq x y z
N MET A 1 -24.75 -12.01 27.84
CA MET A 1 -23.79 -12.77 27.00
C MET A 1 -23.76 -12.14 25.63
N ASN A 2 -22.62 -11.59 25.19
CA ASN A 2 -22.53 -11.00 23.85
C ASN A 2 -22.70 -12.11 22.81
N LYS A 3 -23.68 -11.96 21.90
CA LYS A 3 -23.85 -12.85 20.75
C LYS A 3 -22.73 -12.56 19.76
N PHE A 4 -21.72 -13.41 19.71
CA PHE A 4 -20.73 -13.38 18.65
C PHE A 4 -21.40 -13.78 17.32
N ARG A 5 -21.10 -13.04 16.26
CA ARG A 5 -21.54 -13.33 14.89
C ARG A 5 -20.34 -13.84 14.11
N THR A 6 -20.43 -15.08 13.61
CA THR A 6 -19.45 -15.64 12.69
C THR A 6 -19.72 -15.13 11.28
N PHE A 7 -18.66 -14.76 10.56
CA PHE A 7 -18.70 -14.41 9.15
C PHE A 7 -17.95 -15.45 8.33
N ASP A 8 -18.27 -15.55 7.04
CA ASP A 8 -17.42 -16.27 6.10
C ASP A 8 -16.04 -15.61 6.03
N PRO A 9 -14.97 -16.39 5.72
CA PRO A 9 -13.63 -15.83 5.56
C PRO A 9 -13.62 -14.66 4.59
N CYS A 10 -13.17 -13.50 5.07
CA CYS A 10 -13.09 -12.28 4.29
C CYS A 10 -11.85 -11.47 4.70
N THR A 11 -11.40 -10.57 3.83
CA THR A 11 -10.26 -9.68 4.10
C THR A 11 -10.70 -8.48 4.94
N MET A 12 -11.23 -8.75 6.13
CA MET A 12 -11.74 -7.75 7.04
C MET A 12 -10.79 -7.61 8.22
N LEU A 13 -9.89 -6.62 8.13
CA LEU A 13 -9.10 -6.12 9.25
C LEU A 13 -9.62 -4.70 9.55
N ALA A 14 -9.72 -4.30 10.82
CA ALA A 14 -10.17 -2.97 11.19
C ALA A 14 -9.40 -2.43 12.41
N PRO A 15 -9.01 -1.13 12.43
CA PRO A 15 -9.14 -0.16 11.34
C PRO A 15 -8.22 -0.48 10.15
N VAL A 16 -8.60 0.01 8.96
CA VAL A 16 -7.75 -0.05 7.75
C VAL A 16 -7.22 1.36 7.49
N PRO A 17 -5.91 1.55 7.28
CA PRO A 17 -5.39 2.86 6.95
C PRO A 17 -5.87 3.30 5.56
N VAL A 18 -5.95 4.61 5.36
CA VAL A 18 -6.18 5.21 4.04
C VAL A 18 -4.97 6.07 3.74
N VAL A 19 -4.05 5.55 2.92
CA VAL A 19 -2.85 6.29 2.51
C VAL A 19 -2.82 6.47 1.00
N MET A 20 -2.21 7.57 0.55
CA MET A 20 -1.92 7.78 -0.86
C MET A 20 -0.44 7.50 -1.13
N VAL A 21 -0.17 6.54 -2.01
CA VAL A 21 1.19 6.18 -2.41
C VAL A 21 1.52 6.81 -3.74
N SER A 22 2.47 7.74 -3.74
CA SER A 22 3.02 8.36 -4.95
C SER A 22 4.30 7.66 -5.37
N CYS A 23 4.51 7.53 -6.68
CA CYS A 23 5.65 6.85 -7.28
C CYS A 23 5.96 7.42 -8.67
N LYS A 24 7.20 7.21 -9.12
CA LYS A 24 7.66 7.50 -10.49
C LYS A 24 8.67 6.43 -10.88
N GLY A 25 8.67 6.02 -12.14
CA GLY A 25 9.71 5.15 -12.69
C GLY A 25 11.01 5.89 -12.96
N VAL A 26 12.02 5.16 -13.40
CA VAL A 26 13.38 5.69 -13.62
C VAL A 26 13.54 6.39 -14.96
N LYS A 27 12.63 6.19 -15.92
CA LYS A 27 12.76 6.76 -17.26
C LYS A 27 12.31 8.21 -17.27
N ALA A 28 12.92 9.01 -18.13
CA ALA A 28 12.59 10.43 -18.27
C ALA A 28 11.11 10.65 -18.66
N ASP A 29 10.56 9.75 -19.47
CA ASP A 29 9.19 9.75 -19.98
C ASP A 29 8.18 9.02 -19.08
N ASP A 30 8.61 8.42 -17.97
CA ASP A 30 7.68 7.80 -17.02
C ASP A 30 6.78 8.85 -16.37
N LYS A 31 5.47 8.68 -16.54
CA LYS A 31 4.46 9.55 -15.93
C LYS A 31 4.38 9.26 -14.42
N PRO A 32 4.52 10.27 -13.54
CA PRO A 32 4.28 10.08 -12.11
C PRO A 32 2.86 9.58 -11.84
N ASN A 33 2.70 8.78 -10.78
CA ASN A 33 1.42 8.22 -10.41
C ASN A 33 1.17 8.31 -8.89
N ILE A 34 -0.11 8.39 -8.51
CA ILE A 34 -0.56 8.33 -7.11
C ILE A 34 -1.76 7.38 -7.00
N ILE A 35 -1.73 6.49 -6.01
CA ILE A 35 -2.79 5.49 -5.78
C ILE A 35 -3.19 5.42 -4.31
N THR A 36 -4.47 5.20 -4.04
CA THR A 36 -4.96 4.93 -2.67
C THR A 36 -4.68 3.47 -2.30
N ILE A 37 -4.06 3.23 -1.14
CA ILE A 37 -3.73 1.90 -0.64
C ILE A 37 -4.28 1.73 0.78
N ALA A 38 -5.04 0.66 0.95
CA ALA A 38 -5.53 0.18 2.24
C ALA A 38 -4.56 -0.80 2.91
N TRP A 39 -3.87 -1.62 2.12
CA TRP A 39 -2.96 -2.64 2.61
C TRP A 39 -1.56 -2.05 2.78
N ALA A 40 -1.43 -1.22 3.81
CA ALA A 40 -0.18 -0.61 4.24
C ALA A 40 0.00 -0.80 5.75
N GLY A 41 1.24 -0.94 6.21
CA GLY A 41 1.51 -1.09 7.64
C GLY A 41 2.98 -1.14 7.99
N THR A 42 3.29 -0.72 9.22
CA THR A 42 4.63 -0.82 9.80
C THR A 42 5.03 -2.29 9.93
N VAL A 43 6.23 -2.61 9.47
CA VAL A 43 6.78 -3.98 9.48
C VAL A 43 7.87 -4.15 10.52
N ASN A 44 8.67 -3.11 10.76
CA ASN A 44 9.79 -3.16 11.69
C ASN A 44 10.05 -1.79 12.32
N SER A 45 10.52 -1.80 13.57
CA SER A 45 10.87 -0.58 14.32
C SER A 45 12.31 -0.14 14.06
N GLN A 46 13.25 -1.09 13.95
CA GLN A 46 14.66 -0.79 13.70
C GLN A 46 15.33 -1.86 12.83
N PRO A 47 15.76 -1.54 11.59
CA PRO A 47 15.49 -0.27 10.89
C PRO A 47 13.99 -0.05 10.67
N PRO A 48 13.51 1.22 10.67
CA PRO A 48 12.11 1.52 10.44
C PRO A 48 11.70 1.08 9.04
N MET A 49 10.65 0.26 8.94
CA MET A 49 10.14 -0.26 7.67
C MET A 49 8.62 -0.18 7.60
N VAL A 50 8.11 0.14 6.41
CA VAL A 50 6.70 0.10 6.06
C VAL A 50 6.50 -0.80 4.84
N SER A 51 5.41 -1.54 4.81
CA SER A 51 4.97 -2.29 3.63
C SER A 51 3.78 -1.61 2.97
N VAL A 52 3.71 -1.75 1.64
CA VAL A 52 2.53 -1.45 0.83
C VAL A 52 2.31 -2.62 -0.12
N SER A 53 1.07 -3.12 -0.20
CA SER A 53 0.72 -4.20 -1.12
C SER A 53 0.10 -3.61 -2.39
N VAL A 54 0.79 -3.77 -3.52
CA VAL A 54 0.35 -3.29 -4.84
C VAL A 54 0.14 -4.49 -5.75
N ARG A 55 -1.02 -4.57 -6.42
CA ARG A 55 -1.29 -5.64 -7.41
C ARG A 55 -0.41 -5.44 -8.65
N LYS A 56 0.10 -6.53 -9.23
CA LYS A 56 1.06 -6.50 -10.36
C LYS A 56 0.51 -5.81 -11.60
N GLU A 57 -0.79 -5.90 -11.85
CA GLU A 57 -1.48 -5.25 -12.96
C GLU A 57 -1.65 -3.73 -12.81
N ARG A 58 -1.36 -3.17 -11.63
CA ARG A 58 -1.42 -1.71 -11.41
C ARG A 58 -0.19 -1.05 -12.02
N TYR A 59 -0.40 0.08 -12.70
CA TYR A 59 0.68 0.90 -13.26
C TYR A 59 1.77 1.22 -12.22
N SER A 60 1.38 1.56 -10.97
CA SER A 60 2.32 1.82 -9.88
C SER A 60 3.24 0.66 -9.53
N HIS A 61 2.81 -0.60 -9.70
CA HIS A 61 3.67 -1.74 -9.36
C HIS A 61 4.94 -1.74 -10.22
N LYS A 62 4.79 -1.50 -11.53
CA LYS A 62 5.93 -1.41 -12.44
C LYS A 62 6.86 -0.25 -12.04
N LEU A 63 6.31 0.93 -11.81
CA LEU A 63 7.10 2.12 -11.43
C LEU A 63 7.89 1.90 -10.15
N ILE A 64 7.26 1.33 -9.12
CA ILE A 64 7.90 1.05 -7.82
C ILE A 64 8.93 -0.08 -7.96
N SER A 65 8.65 -1.12 -8.74
CA SER A 65 9.60 -2.24 -8.95
C SER A 65 10.86 -1.81 -9.71
N GLU A 66 10.72 -0.89 -10.67
CA GLU A 66 11.84 -0.39 -11.48
C GLU A 66 12.68 0.65 -10.72
N SER A 67 12.05 1.52 -9.93
CA SER A 67 12.73 2.58 -9.17
C SER A 67 13.24 2.14 -7.80
N GLY A 68 12.55 1.20 -7.15
CA GLY A 68 12.76 0.90 -5.74
C GLY A 68 12.22 1.98 -4.78
N GLU A 69 11.52 2.99 -5.29
CA GLU A 69 11.14 4.19 -4.54
C GLU A 69 9.62 4.44 -4.55
N PHE A 70 9.09 4.87 -3.41
CA PHE A 70 7.73 5.37 -3.26
C PHE A 70 7.63 6.29 -2.05
N VAL A 71 6.57 7.11 -2.01
CA VAL A 71 6.26 7.98 -0.88
C VAL A 71 4.86 7.67 -0.36
N VAL A 72 4.74 7.49 0.95
CA VAL A 72 3.45 7.35 1.65
C VAL A 72 2.99 8.73 2.11
N ASN A 73 1.88 9.22 1.56
CA ASN A 73 1.25 10.48 1.96
C ASN A 73 0.08 10.16 2.90
N LEU A 74 0.05 10.83 4.04
CA LEU A 74 -1.04 10.74 5.02
C LEU A 74 -2.08 11.82 4.72
N VAL A 75 -3.36 11.47 4.91
CA VAL A 75 -4.51 12.40 4.80
C VAL A 75 -4.76 13.03 6.16
#